data_AF-A0A2L0F0D8-F1
#
_entry.id   AF-A0A2L0F0D8-F1
#
_cell.length_a   1.000
_cell.length_b   1.000
_cell.length_c   1.000
_cell.angle_alpha   90.00
_cell.angle_beta   90.00
_cell.angle_gamma   90.00
#
_symmetry.space_group_name_H-M   'P 1'
#
loop_
_entity.id
_entity.type
_entity.pdbx_description
1 polymer ?
#
loop_
_entity_poly.entity_id
_entity_poly.type
_entity_poly.pdbx_seq_one_letter_code
_entity_poly.pdbx_strand_id
1 'polypeptide(L)'
;MRLQGLAVGLCAAAFVNGCALVFGISPGEYDPDPFGLEGGAGSTGGAGGAGGAGGAGAPDAEVEPPPCTPLLDDLEDGDGAILRCKDRVGSWYTYNDGTRSGTQTPLPGRPFVLVSPGHGPSNYAAHVEGSGFITRGAGMGFDLNLAPGGAKLSYDASAYSGLTFWAKAAAPTHIYVNFPDRNTDREGGVCEGSGCGDHFGEGLDLTTEWAQYTVMFAILSTDGWGVPAPAAFDAAHAYSVEFHTAKSTVFDFLVDDIAFVP
;
A
#
# COMPACT_ATOMS: atom_id res chain seq x y z
N MET A 1 21.26 -37.84 -63.07
CA MET A 1 20.41 -38.26 -61.94
C MET A 1 21.01 -37.69 -60.66
N ARG A 2 20.25 -36.86 -59.94
CA ARG A 2 20.67 -36.11 -58.74
C ARG A 2 20.47 -36.95 -57.46
N LEU A 3 21.32 -36.62 -56.48
CA LEU A 3 21.40 -37.03 -55.07
C LEU A 3 20.09 -37.42 -54.38
N GLN A 4 20.18 -38.36 -53.43
CA GLN A 4 19.83 -38.11 -52.02
C GLN A 4 20.48 -39.16 -51.11
N GLY A 5 21.18 -38.68 -50.08
CA GLY A 5 21.71 -39.49 -48.97
C GLY A 5 20.76 -39.45 -47.77
N LEU A 6 20.86 -40.47 -46.93
CA LEU A 6 20.29 -40.46 -45.58
C LEU A 6 21.25 -41.22 -44.66
N ALA A 7 21.85 -40.50 -43.72
CA ALA A 7 22.60 -41.04 -42.60
C ALA A 7 21.66 -41.13 -41.40
N VAL A 8 21.57 -42.30 -40.77
CA VAL A 8 20.91 -42.47 -39.47
C VAL A 8 21.98 -42.98 -38.49
N GLY A 9 22.31 -42.13 -37.52
CA GLY A 9 23.30 -42.37 -36.49
C GLY A 9 22.72 -43.06 -35.27
N LEU A 10 23.38 -44.16 -34.90
CA LEU A 10 23.69 -44.70 -33.57
C LEU A 10 22.71 -44.46 -32.39
N CYS A 11 22.09 -45.57 -31.95
CA CYS A 11 21.72 -45.81 -30.55
C CYS A 11 22.98 -45.95 -29.68
N ALA A 12 23.05 -45.22 -28.58
CA ALA A 12 23.89 -45.55 -27.44
C ALA A 12 23.03 -45.52 -26.17
N ALA A 13 22.84 -46.70 -25.58
CA ALA A 13 22.27 -46.85 -24.25
C ALA A 13 23.38 -46.74 -23.21
N ALA A 14 23.17 -45.92 -22.18
CA ALA A 14 23.96 -45.96 -20.95
C ALA A 14 23.00 -45.77 -19.75
N PHE A 15 22.94 -46.80 -18.91
CA PHE A 15 22.31 -46.80 -17.60
C PHE A 15 23.17 -46.01 -16.62
N VAL A 16 22.58 -45.10 -15.83
CA VAL A 16 23.00 -44.83 -14.44
C VAL A 16 21.79 -44.46 -13.57
N ASN A 17 21.68 -45.22 -12.48
CA ASN A 17 20.99 -45.03 -11.20
C ASN A 17 20.38 -43.66 -10.84
N GLY A 18 19.21 -43.71 -10.21
CA GLY A 18 18.71 -42.61 -9.38
C GLY A 18 17.22 -42.69 -9.03
N CYS A 19 16.84 -43.66 -8.21
CA CYS A 19 15.52 -43.70 -7.60
C CYS A 19 15.46 -42.65 -6.47
N ALA A 20 14.78 -41.53 -6.71
CA ALA A 20 14.32 -40.60 -5.67
C ALA A 20 12.96 -40.05 -6.10
N LEU A 21 11.91 -40.70 -5.62
CA LEU A 21 10.55 -40.16 -5.58
C LEU A 21 10.56 -38.98 -4.60
N VAL A 22 10.63 -37.75 -5.11
CA VAL A 22 10.20 -36.56 -4.38
C VAL A 22 8.84 -36.18 -4.97
N PHE A 23 7.77 -36.55 -4.28
CA PHE A 23 6.47 -35.95 -4.50
C PHE A 23 6.49 -34.53 -3.93
N GLY A 24 6.72 -33.55 -4.79
CA GLY A 24 6.41 -32.14 -4.60
C GLY A 24 6.12 -31.63 -6.01
N ILE A 25 4.91 -31.19 -6.32
CA ILE A 25 4.41 -29.84 -6.05
C ILE A 25 2.88 -29.95 -5.99
N SER A 26 2.28 -29.63 -4.85
CA SER A 26 0.85 -29.26 -4.81
C SER A 26 0.73 -27.87 -5.46
N PRO A 27 -0.25 -27.61 -6.34
CA PRO A 27 -0.50 -26.27 -6.84
C PRO A 27 -0.80 -25.34 -5.66
N GLY A 28 -0.19 -24.15 -5.70
CA GLY A 28 -0.23 -23.14 -4.66
C GLY A 28 -1.62 -22.96 -4.05
N GLU A 29 -1.72 -23.32 -2.78
CA GLU A 29 -2.78 -22.85 -1.90
C GLU A 29 -2.50 -21.36 -1.67
N TYR A 30 -3.34 -20.52 -2.29
CA TYR A 30 -3.49 -19.12 -1.96
C TYR A 30 -3.87 -19.03 -0.49
N ASP A 31 -3.01 -18.39 0.31
CA ASP A 31 -3.31 -18.03 1.69
C ASP A 31 -4.14 -16.73 1.68
N PRO A 32 -5.44 -16.78 2.03
CA PRO A 32 -6.32 -15.61 2.00
C PRO A 32 -6.11 -14.67 3.20
N ASP A 33 -5.20 -14.95 4.14
CA ASP A 33 -4.92 -14.10 5.30
C ASP A 33 -3.41 -13.79 5.46
N PRO A 34 -2.89 -12.78 4.76
CA PRO A 34 -1.49 -12.35 4.90
C PRO A 34 -1.18 -11.63 6.23
N PHE A 35 -2.16 -11.50 7.14
CA PHE A 35 -1.99 -10.76 8.40
C PHE A 35 -2.04 -11.61 9.67
N GLY A 36 -2.45 -12.88 9.62
CA GLY A 36 -2.17 -13.86 10.67
C GLY A 36 -2.54 -13.42 12.10
N LEU A 37 -3.67 -12.76 12.28
CA LEU A 37 -4.18 -12.34 13.59
C LEU A 37 -5.29 -13.26 14.09
N GLU A 38 -4.98 -14.54 14.31
CA GLU A 38 -5.78 -15.41 15.18
C GLU A 38 -5.09 -15.67 16.53
N GLY A 39 -5.66 -15.09 17.58
CA GLY A 39 -5.97 -15.83 18.82
C GLY A 39 -4.82 -16.27 19.73
N GLY A 40 -4.05 -15.34 20.28
CA GLY A 40 -3.11 -15.60 21.39
C GLY A 40 -3.66 -15.22 22.76
N ALA A 41 -4.60 -16.00 23.32
CA ALA A 41 -5.01 -15.88 24.71
C ALA A 41 -3.92 -16.43 25.66
N GLY A 42 -3.35 -15.58 26.52
CA GLY A 42 -2.42 -16.04 27.56
C GLY A 42 -1.80 -14.92 28.39
N SER A 43 -2.49 -14.48 29.44
CA SER A 43 -1.83 -13.83 30.58
C SER A 43 -2.55 -14.20 31.87
N THR A 44 -1.88 -15.04 32.67
CA THR A 44 -2.25 -15.33 34.06
C THR A 44 -1.29 -14.59 35.00
N GLY A 45 -1.87 -13.80 35.91
CA GLY A 45 -1.44 -13.73 37.30
C GLY A 45 -0.37 -12.70 37.68
N GLY A 46 -0.83 -11.59 38.26
CA GLY A 46 -0.02 -10.70 39.08
C GLY A 46 -0.90 -9.83 39.96
N ALA A 47 -1.11 -10.24 41.21
CA ALA A 47 -1.92 -9.52 42.20
C ALA A 47 -1.08 -8.48 42.96
N GLY A 48 -1.69 -7.34 43.29
CA GLY A 48 -1.26 -6.49 44.40
C GLY A 48 -1.57 -5.00 44.25
N GLY A 49 -2.34 -4.45 45.21
CA GLY A 49 -2.35 -3.01 45.49
C GLY A 49 -3.74 -2.38 45.61
N ALA A 50 -4.27 -2.32 46.83
CA ALA A 50 -5.54 -1.70 47.16
C ALA A 50 -5.46 -0.16 47.28
N GLY A 51 -6.57 0.50 46.94
CA GLY A 51 -7.11 1.61 47.73
C GLY A 51 -6.76 3.04 47.29
N GLY A 52 -7.75 3.70 46.69
CA GLY A 52 -7.76 5.16 46.51
C GLY A 52 -9.08 5.62 45.90
N ALA A 53 -10.07 5.92 46.75
CA ALA A 53 -11.33 6.52 46.34
C ALA A 53 -11.12 8.00 46.01
N GLY A 54 -11.67 8.50 44.90
CA GLY A 54 -11.81 9.93 44.69
C GLY A 54 -12.07 10.34 43.24
N GLY A 55 -13.28 10.84 42.99
CA GLY A 55 -13.60 11.70 41.85
C GLY A 55 -14.29 10.97 40.70
N ALA A 56 -15.62 11.07 40.64
CA ALA A 56 -16.33 10.92 39.37
C ALA A 56 -15.87 12.09 38.47
N GLY A 57 -14.89 11.82 37.61
CA GLY A 57 -14.56 12.70 36.51
C GLY A 57 -15.80 12.83 35.63
N ALA A 58 -16.15 14.08 35.29
CA ALA A 58 -17.08 14.33 34.20
C ALA A 58 -16.59 13.56 32.96
N PRO A 59 -17.48 13.04 32.11
CA PRO A 59 -17.04 12.47 30.85
C PRO A 59 -16.25 13.57 30.13
N ASP A 60 -15.00 13.25 29.78
CA ASP A 60 -14.19 14.10 28.91
C ASP A 60 -15.08 14.48 27.74
N ALA A 61 -15.42 15.77 27.63
CA ALA A 61 -16.08 16.27 26.44
C ALA A 61 -15.09 15.98 25.31
N GLU A 62 -15.43 15.01 24.46
CA GLU A 62 -14.69 14.73 23.24
C GLU A 62 -14.52 16.07 22.52
N VAL A 63 -13.28 16.57 22.52
CA VAL A 63 -12.93 17.81 21.83
C VAL A 63 -13.30 17.57 20.38
N GLU A 64 -14.31 18.29 19.88
CA GLU A 64 -14.75 18.18 18.50
C GLU A 64 -13.52 18.33 17.59
N PRO A 65 -13.27 17.38 16.68
CA PRO A 65 -12.09 17.44 15.85
C PRO A 65 -12.10 18.73 15.02
N PRO A 66 -10.93 19.32 14.74
CA PRO A 66 -10.85 20.57 14.01
C PRO A 66 -11.55 20.47 12.64
N PRO A 67 -12.05 21.59 12.09
CA PRO A 67 -12.60 21.58 10.74
C PRO A 67 -11.57 21.08 9.75
N CYS A 68 -11.99 20.21 8.83
CA CYS A 68 -11.07 19.64 7.85
C CYS A 68 -10.45 20.70 6.96
N THR A 69 -9.12 20.66 6.88
CA THR A 69 -8.34 21.33 5.84
C THR A 69 -8.07 20.37 4.69
N PRO A 70 -7.77 20.87 3.48
CA PRO A 70 -7.32 20.02 2.39
C PRO A 70 -6.00 19.29 2.70
N LEU A 71 -5.13 19.87 3.55
CA LEU A 71 -3.91 19.22 4.01
C LEU A 71 -4.25 17.87 4.66
N LEU A 72 -3.73 16.80 4.08
CA LEU A 72 -3.84 15.43 4.57
C LEU A 72 -2.73 15.16 5.57
N ASP A 73 -1.50 15.47 5.17
CA ASP A 73 -0.33 15.26 6.01
C ASP A 73 0.89 16.05 5.48
N ASP A 74 1.58 16.74 6.38
CA ASP A 74 2.91 17.34 6.15
C ASP A 74 4.00 16.67 7.03
N LEU A 75 3.62 15.63 7.79
CA LEU A 75 4.48 14.79 8.62
C LEU A 75 5.19 15.55 9.76
N GLU A 76 4.84 16.81 10.00
CA GLU A 76 5.50 17.70 10.96
C GLU A 76 5.11 17.45 12.42
N ASP A 77 4.07 16.65 12.66
CA ASP A 77 3.72 16.17 14.00
C ASP A 77 4.59 14.98 14.45
N GLY A 78 5.45 14.46 13.55
CA GLY A 78 6.48 13.50 13.87
C GLY A 78 5.98 12.07 14.09
N ASP A 79 4.78 11.75 13.58
CA ASP A 79 4.22 10.41 13.66
C ASP A 79 3.82 9.81 12.29
N GLY A 80 3.32 8.57 12.31
CA GLY A 80 2.91 7.84 11.11
C GLY A 80 1.41 7.94 10.83
N ALA A 81 0.72 8.97 11.33
CA ALA A 81 -0.70 9.18 11.15
C ALA A 81 -0.97 10.45 10.34
N ILE A 82 -2.01 10.41 9.51
CA ILE A 82 -2.44 11.62 8.80
C ILE A 82 -3.14 12.58 9.76
N LEU A 83 -3.16 13.87 9.41
CA LEU A 83 -3.81 14.90 10.20
C LEU A 83 -5.30 14.60 10.41
N ARG A 84 -5.66 14.42 11.67
CA ARG A 84 -7.03 14.08 12.08
C ARG A 84 -8.00 15.25 11.85
N CYS A 85 -9.13 14.97 11.22
CA CYS A 85 -10.25 15.92 11.13
C CYS A 85 -11.55 15.16 10.84
N LYS A 86 -12.65 15.44 11.56
CA LYS A 86 -13.92 14.68 11.40
C LYS A 86 -13.67 13.16 11.33
N ASP A 87 -14.09 12.51 10.25
CA ASP A 87 -13.94 11.08 9.98
C ASP A 87 -12.59 10.72 9.34
N ARG A 88 -11.66 11.67 9.19
CA ARG A 88 -10.30 11.42 8.71
C ARG A 88 -9.44 10.96 9.86
N VAL A 89 -9.18 9.66 9.92
CA VAL A 89 -8.36 9.00 10.93
C VAL A 89 -7.54 7.92 10.24
N GLY A 90 -6.38 8.29 9.71
CA GLY A 90 -5.57 7.42 8.88
C GLY A 90 -4.19 7.13 9.44
N SER A 91 -3.51 6.15 8.87
CA SER A 91 -2.11 5.85 9.19
C SER A 91 -1.35 5.43 7.95
N TRP A 92 -0.08 5.81 7.90
CA TRP A 92 0.86 5.39 6.88
C TRP A 92 1.20 3.92 7.02
N TYR A 93 1.37 3.26 5.88
CA TYR A 93 1.77 1.88 5.77
C TYR A 93 2.68 1.67 4.56
N THR A 94 3.43 0.57 4.60
CA THR A 94 4.08 0.03 3.41
C THR A 94 3.46 -1.31 3.04
N TYR A 95 3.48 -1.62 1.75
CA TYR A 95 2.95 -2.86 1.21
C TYR A 95 3.82 -3.34 0.04
N ASN A 96 3.78 -4.66 -0.21
CA ASN A 96 4.38 -5.25 -1.40
C ASN A 96 3.67 -6.55 -1.80
N ASP A 97 4.10 -7.08 -2.93
CA ASP A 97 3.51 -8.26 -3.56
C ASP A 97 3.96 -9.62 -2.97
N GLY A 98 4.70 -9.62 -1.85
CA GLY A 98 5.15 -10.83 -1.18
C GLY A 98 6.27 -11.60 -1.88
N THR A 99 6.90 -11.04 -2.93
CA THR A 99 8.04 -11.68 -3.59
C THR A 99 9.17 -11.93 -2.59
N ARG A 100 9.54 -13.21 -2.38
CA ARG A 100 10.54 -13.63 -1.37
C ARG A 100 11.92 -12.97 -1.50
N SER A 101 12.34 -12.66 -2.73
CA SER A 101 13.61 -11.96 -3.01
C SER A 101 13.48 -10.44 -2.97
N GLY A 102 12.26 -9.93 -2.84
CA GLY A 102 11.98 -8.51 -2.74
C GLY A 102 12.52 -7.92 -1.44
N THR A 103 12.97 -6.69 -1.51
CA THR A 103 13.45 -5.91 -0.37
C THR A 103 12.70 -4.59 -0.35
N GLN A 104 12.32 -4.13 0.84
CA GLN A 104 11.66 -2.84 1.02
C GLN A 104 11.96 -2.27 2.40
N THR A 105 12.18 -0.96 2.47
CA THR A 105 12.28 -0.20 3.71
C THR A 105 11.33 1.00 3.62
N PRO A 106 10.46 1.24 4.61
CA PRO A 106 10.11 0.36 5.74
C PRO A 106 9.48 -0.98 5.31
N LEU A 107 9.71 -2.03 6.10
CA LEU A 107 9.10 -3.35 5.85
C LEU A 107 7.57 -3.30 6.13
N PRO A 108 6.72 -3.91 5.27
CA PRO A 108 5.30 -4.02 5.56
C PRO A 108 5.01 -4.67 6.91
N GLY A 109 3.96 -4.17 7.59
CA GLY A 109 3.58 -4.61 8.94
C GLY A 109 4.50 -4.10 10.06
N ARG A 110 5.46 -3.22 9.75
CA ARG A 110 6.22 -2.47 10.75
C ARG A 110 5.68 -1.04 10.89
N PRO A 111 5.88 -0.38 12.04
CA PRO A 111 5.57 1.04 12.16
C PRO A 111 6.24 1.82 11.03
N PHE A 112 5.48 2.72 10.42
CA PHE A 112 6.02 3.66 9.44
C PHE A 112 6.97 4.63 10.15
N VAL A 113 8.13 4.90 9.55
CA VAL A 113 9.17 5.76 10.14
C VAL A 113 9.47 6.89 9.17
N LEU A 114 9.33 8.12 9.66
CA LEU A 114 9.62 9.35 8.96
C LEU A 114 11.14 9.54 8.78
N VAL A 115 11.54 10.23 7.72
CA VAL A 115 12.95 10.59 7.47
C VAL A 115 13.14 12.11 7.42
N SER A 116 14.37 12.57 7.65
CA SER A 116 14.77 13.97 7.55
C SER A 116 15.93 14.10 6.54
N PRO A 117 16.04 15.22 5.80
CA PRO A 117 15.12 16.37 5.78
C PRO A 117 13.91 16.14 4.87
N GLY A 118 12.83 16.87 5.14
CA GLY A 118 11.66 16.97 4.28
C GLY A 118 11.86 17.90 3.08
N HIS A 119 10.76 18.24 2.42
CA HIS A 119 10.69 19.23 1.36
C HIS A 119 10.75 20.65 1.93
N GLY A 120 11.60 21.51 1.34
CA GLY A 120 11.63 22.93 1.68
C GLY A 120 11.92 23.18 3.18
N PRO A 121 10.99 23.81 3.94
CA PRO A 121 11.14 24.04 5.37
C PRO A 121 10.75 22.85 6.25
N SER A 122 10.17 21.78 5.69
CA SER A 122 9.69 20.60 6.44
C SER A 122 10.86 19.81 7.04
N ASN A 123 10.68 19.34 8.27
CA ASN A 123 11.63 18.49 8.97
C ASN A 123 11.54 17.03 8.51
N TYR A 124 10.34 16.58 8.13
CA TYR A 124 10.06 15.18 7.87
C TYR A 124 9.52 14.95 6.46
N ALA A 125 9.69 13.71 5.96
CA ALA A 125 9.04 13.22 4.76
C ALA A 125 8.78 11.71 4.88
N ALA A 126 7.80 11.22 4.12
CA ALA A 126 7.58 9.79 3.94
C ALA A 126 8.58 9.25 2.91
N HIS A 127 9.24 8.15 3.23
CA HIS A 127 10.27 7.54 2.38
C HIS A 127 10.01 6.06 2.19
N VAL A 128 10.21 5.60 0.96
CA VAL A 128 10.22 4.17 0.66
C VAL A 128 11.33 3.86 -0.34
N GLU A 129 12.08 2.80 -0.06
CA GLU A 129 13.07 2.23 -0.97
C GLU A 129 12.87 0.72 -1.09
N GLY A 130 13.26 0.14 -2.23
CA GLY A 130 13.14 -1.28 -2.46
C GLY A 130 13.49 -1.74 -3.87
N SER A 131 13.50 -3.05 -4.03
CA SER A 131 13.78 -3.71 -5.31
C SER A 131 13.39 -5.19 -5.28
N GLY A 132 13.35 -5.82 -6.46
CA GLY A 132 13.30 -7.28 -6.57
C GLY A 132 11.90 -7.90 -6.56
N PHE A 133 10.85 -7.08 -6.65
CA PHE A 133 9.46 -7.52 -6.79
C PHE A 133 9.15 -7.96 -8.22
N ILE A 134 8.43 -9.08 -8.41
CA ILE A 134 8.25 -9.69 -9.74
C ILE A 134 6.79 -9.93 -10.14
N THR A 135 5.83 -9.67 -9.25
CA THR A 135 4.42 -9.98 -9.52
C THR A 135 3.59 -8.72 -9.72
N ARG A 136 3.39 -7.92 -8.69
CA ARG A 136 2.63 -6.66 -8.74
C ARG A 136 3.54 -5.45 -8.51
N GLY A 137 4.47 -5.54 -7.57
CA GLY A 137 5.32 -4.41 -7.17
C GLY A 137 5.25 -4.12 -5.67
N ALA A 138 5.53 -2.88 -5.31
CA ALA A 138 5.57 -2.43 -3.92
C ALA A 138 5.35 -0.92 -3.81
N GLY A 139 5.01 -0.45 -2.61
CA GLY A 139 4.79 0.96 -2.37
C GLY A 139 4.57 1.32 -0.91
N MET A 140 4.19 2.57 -0.71
CA MET A 140 3.69 3.10 0.56
C MET A 140 2.36 3.80 0.32
N GLY A 141 1.61 4.02 1.38
CA GLY A 141 0.35 4.74 1.30
C GLY A 141 -0.16 5.08 2.68
N PHE A 142 -1.35 5.66 2.74
CA PHE A 142 -2.08 5.85 3.98
C PHE A 142 -3.57 5.64 3.75
N ASP A 143 -4.22 5.06 4.76
CA ASP A 143 -5.67 4.93 4.77
C ASP A 143 -6.30 6.27 5.12
N LEU A 144 -7.43 6.62 4.51
CA LEU A 144 -8.09 7.90 4.77
C LEU A 144 -8.93 7.86 6.05
N ASN A 145 -9.41 6.68 6.44
CA ASN A 145 -10.21 6.47 7.64
C ASN A 145 -10.05 5.03 8.17
N LEU A 146 -9.94 4.91 9.48
CA LEU A 146 -9.77 3.66 10.21
C LEU A 146 -10.75 3.64 11.39
N ALA A 147 -11.47 2.53 11.52
CA ALA A 147 -12.24 2.22 12.71
C ALA A 147 -11.32 1.99 13.91
N PRO A 148 -11.83 2.12 15.15
CA PRO A 148 -11.15 1.58 16.31
C PRO A 148 -10.78 0.10 16.10
N GLY A 149 -9.50 -0.23 16.23
CA GLY A 149 -8.98 -1.57 15.93
C GLY A 149 -8.34 -1.72 14.54
N GLY A 150 -8.33 -0.66 13.71
CA GLY A 150 -7.55 -0.60 12.46
C GLY A 150 -8.27 -1.13 11.23
N ALA A 151 -9.57 -1.42 11.31
CA ALA A 151 -10.35 -1.79 10.12
C ALA A 151 -10.52 -0.57 9.21
N LYS A 152 -10.24 -0.73 7.92
CA LYS A 152 -10.36 0.33 6.94
C LYS A 152 -11.81 0.78 6.74
N LEU A 153 -12.02 2.09 6.69
CA LEU A 153 -13.33 2.70 6.48
C LEU A 153 -13.28 3.64 5.26
N SER A 154 -14.45 3.84 4.67
CA SER A 154 -14.66 4.84 3.63
C SER A 154 -14.48 6.26 4.17
N TYR A 155 -13.98 7.15 3.32
CA TYR A 155 -13.90 8.60 3.53
C TYR A 155 -14.55 9.33 2.35
N ASP A 156 -15.36 10.36 2.66
CA ASP A 156 -16.01 11.20 1.66
C ASP A 156 -15.06 12.34 1.22
N ALA A 157 -14.43 12.14 0.06
CA ALA A 157 -13.60 13.12 -0.61
C ALA A 157 -14.33 13.88 -1.74
N SER A 158 -15.67 13.83 -1.79
CA SER A 158 -16.46 14.45 -2.87
C SER A 158 -16.34 15.98 -2.96
N ALA A 159 -15.85 16.62 -1.88
CA ALA A 159 -15.56 18.04 -1.85
C ALA A 159 -14.25 18.42 -2.55
N TYR A 160 -13.48 17.45 -3.06
CA TYR A 160 -12.15 17.66 -3.65
C TYR A 160 -12.10 17.13 -5.09
N SER A 161 -11.20 17.68 -5.90
CA SER A 161 -11.03 17.31 -7.31
C SER A 161 -9.76 16.51 -7.61
N GLY A 162 -8.90 16.28 -6.62
CA GLY A 162 -7.60 15.62 -6.82
C GLY A 162 -6.70 15.66 -5.59
N LEU A 163 -5.44 15.30 -5.81
CA LEU A 163 -4.36 15.28 -4.83
C LEU A 163 -3.18 16.11 -5.34
N THR A 164 -2.57 16.89 -4.47
CA THR A 164 -1.25 17.49 -4.68
C THR A 164 -0.30 17.02 -3.59
N PHE A 165 0.97 16.88 -3.95
CA PHE A 165 2.04 16.47 -3.04
C PHE A 165 3.38 16.89 -3.65
N TRP A 166 4.40 16.97 -2.81
CA TRP A 166 5.78 17.10 -3.24
C TRP A 166 6.44 15.73 -3.26
N ALA A 167 7.30 15.48 -4.24
CA ALA A 167 8.06 14.25 -4.30
C ALA A 167 9.43 14.45 -4.95
N LYS A 168 10.36 13.55 -4.62
CA LYS A 168 11.62 13.33 -5.34
C LYS A 168 12.03 11.87 -5.24
N ALA A 169 12.90 11.43 -6.14
CA ALA A 169 13.46 10.08 -6.13
C ALA A 169 14.99 10.10 -6.21
N ALA A 170 15.67 9.07 -5.72
CA ALA A 170 17.13 8.96 -5.82
C ALA A 170 17.62 8.82 -7.28
N ALA A 171 16.76 8.28 -8.14
CA ALA A 171 16.90 8.25 -9.60
C ALA A 171 15.52 8.48 -10.23
N PRO A 172 15.43 8.96 -11.50
CA PRO A 172 14.14 9.11 -12.16
C PRO A 172 13.34 7.81 -12.10
N THR A 173 12.15 7.88 -11.51
CA THR A 173 11.35 6.70 -11.14
C THR A 173 9.90 6.91 -11.56
N HIS A 174 9.35 5.97 -12.31
CA HIS A 174 7.93 5.97 -12.63
C HIS A 174 7.15 5.35 -11.47
N ILE A 175 6.14 6.06 -10.97
CA ILE A 175 5.21 5.59 -9.94
C ILE A 175 3.77 5.74 -10.40
N TYR A 176 2.86 5.00 -9.77
CA TYR A 176 1.42 5.18 -9.89
C TYR A 176 0.89 5.75 -8.59
N VAL A 177 0.09 6.81 -8.66
CA VAL A 177 -0.66 7.31 -7.51
C VAL A 177 -2.07 6.77 -7.60
N ASN A 178 -2.38 5.82 -6.72
CA ASN A 178 -3.64 5.07 -6.73
C ASN A 178 -4.58 5.57 -5.63
N PHE A 179 -5.87 5.48 -5.93
CA PHE A 179 -7.00 5.85 -5.09
C PHE A 179 -7.96 4.66 -5.05
N PRO A 180 -7.79 3.72 -4.10
CA PRO A 180 -8.77 2.70 -3.83
C PRO A 180 -10.12 3.34 -3.48
N ASP A 181 -11.19 2.86 -4.13
CA ASP A 181 -12.57 3.25 -3.88
C ASP A 181 -13.42 2.03 -3.54
N ARG A 182 -14.71 2.23 -3.24
CA ARG A 182 -15.62 1.11 -2.96
C ARG A 182 -15.70 0.03 -4.04
N ASN A 183 -15.34 0.35 -5.28
CA ASN A 183 -15.44 -0.58 -6.42
C ASN A 183 -14.17 -1.39 -6.63
N THR A 184 -13.04 -0.96 -6.08
CA THR A 184 -11.71 -1.52 -6.35
C THR A 184 -11.03 -2.04 -5.08
N ASP A 185 -11.40 -1.50 -3.93
CA ASP A 185 -10.96 -1.89 -2.59
C ASP A 185 -11.81 -3.04 -2.04
N ARG A 186 -11.19 -4.01 -1.35
CA ARG A 186 -11.89 -5.20 -0.85
C ARG A 186 -12.88 -4.83 0.26
N GLU A 187 -12.59 -3.80 1.02
CA GLU A 187 -13.40 -3.28 2.11
C GLU A 187 -14.63 -2.51 1.60
N GLY A 188 -14.66 -2.18 0.30
CA GLY A 188 -15.85 -1.70 -0.40
C GLY A 188 -16.91 -2.78 -0.62
N GLY A 189 -16.52 -4.06 -0.62
CA GLY A 189 -17.44 -5.19 -0.79
C GLY A 189 -18.11 -5.29 -2.17
N VAL A 190 -17.66 -4.50 -3.16
CA VAL A 190 -18.20 -4.53 -4.54
C VAL A 190 -17.32 -5.36 -5.46
N CYS A 191 -15.99 -5.24 -5.36
CA CYS A 191 -15.10 -6.10 -6.12
C CYS A 191 -15.10 -7.53 -5.57
N GLU A 192 -14.91 -8.52 -6.44
CA GLU A 192 -14.96 -9.93 -6.05
C GLU A 192 -13.62 -10.65 -6.26
N GLY A 193 -13.21 -11.43 -5.26
CA GLY A 193 -12.09 -12.38 -5.39
C GLY A 193 -10.78 -11.74 -5.85
N SER A 194 -10.29 -12.18 -7.00
CA SER A 194 -9.07 -11.67 -7.65
C SER A 194 -9.29 -10.41 -8.48
N GLY A 195 -10.54 -9.94 -8.61
CA GLY A 195 -10.90 -8.71 -9.31
C GLY A 195 -10.75 -7.45 -8.47
N CYS A 196 -10.36 -7.57 -7.20
CA CYS A 196 -10.00 -6.44 -6.34
C CYS A 196 -8.54 -6.02 -6.54
N GLY A 197 -8.27 -4.73 -6.36
CA GLY A 197 -6.93 -4.13 -6.45
C GLY A 197 -6.63 -3.42 -7.77
N ASP A 198 -7.57 -3.39 -8.71
CA ASP A 198 -7.46 -2.60 -9.96
C ASP A 198 -7.87 -1.16 -9.66
N HIS A 199 -7.09 -0.49 -8.83
CA HIS A 199 -7.43 0.83 -8.30
C HIS A 199 -7.38 1.91 -9.40
N PHE A 200 -8.19 2.95 -9.19
CA PHE A 200 -8.09 4.15 -9.99
C PHE A 200 -6.77 4.85 -9.72
N GLY A 201 -5.99 5.13 -10.75
CA GLY A 201 -4.68 5.76 -10.57
C GLY A 201 -4.23 6.56 -11.78
N GLU A 202 -3.11 7.26 -11.60
CA GLU A 202 -2.36 7.91 -12.66
C GLU A 202 -0.87 7.64 -12.51
N GLY A 203 -0.21 7.31 -13.62
CA GLY A 203 1.23 7.12 -13.68
C GLY A 203 1.97 8.45 -13.83
N LEU A 204 3.06 8.64 -13.10
CA LEU A 204 3.87 9.85 -13.17
C LEU A 204 5.35 9.58 -12.96
N ASP A 205 6.18 10.42 -13.58
CA ASP A 205 7.64 10.31 -13.50
C ASP A 205 8.20 11.26 -12.43
N LEU A 206 8.71 10.67 -11.35
CA LEU A 206 9.43 11.41 -10.32
C LEU A 206 10.80 11.85 -10.83
N THR A 207 11.16 13.10 -10.53
CA THR A 207 12.51 13.62 -10.80
C THR A 207 13.42 13.45 -9.59
N THR A 208 14.71 13.76 -9.77
CA THR A 208 15.69 13.71 -8.67
C THR A 208 15.65 14.94 -7.76
N GLU A 209 14.94 15.98 -8.18
CA GLU A 209 14.72 17.19 -7.39
C GLU A 209 13.30 17.19 -6.86
N TRP A 210 13.09 17.88 -5.73
CA TRP A 210 11.74 18.12 -5.23
C TRP A 210 10.93 18.88 -6.28
N ALA A 211 9.81 18.28 -6.68
CA ALA A 211 8.82 18.89 -7.54
C ALA A 211 7.42 18.64 -6.98
N GLN A 212 6.53 19.60 -7.22
CA GLN A 212 5.11 19.43 -6.88
C GLN A 212 4.41 18.68 -8.00
N TYR A 213 3.65 17.66 -7.63
CA TYR A 213 2.81 16.88 -8.52
C TYR A 213 1.34 17.14 -8.20
N THR A 214 0.48 16.94 -9.19
CA THR A 214 -0.97 17.03 -9.03
C THR A 214 -1.64 15.95 -9.86
N VAL A 215 -2.49 15.16 -9.22
CA VAL A 215 -3.28 14.09 -9.84
C VAL A 215 -4.75 14.42 -9.66
N MET A 216 -5.46 14.64 -10.76
CA MET A 216 -6.89 14.99 -10.74
C MET A 216 -7.76 13.74 -10.79
N PHE A 217 -8.84 13.70 -9.99
CA PHE A 217 -9.80 12.59 -9.99
C PHE A 217 -10.45 12.36 -11.35
N ALA A 218 -10.63 13.43 -12.14
CA ALA A 218 -11.27 13.37 -13.45
C ALA A 218 -10.46 12.62 -14.52
N ILE A 219 -9.15 12.40 -14.31
CA ILE A 219 -8.29 11.69 -15.26
C ILE A 219 -8.00 10.25 -14.84
N LEU A 220 -8.41 9.84 -13.63
CA LEU A 220 -8.08 8.52 -13.13
C LEU A 220 -8.74 7.43 -13.96
N SER A 221 -7.99 6.36 -14.17
CA SER A 221 -8.48 5.13 -14.78
C SER A 221 -7.92 3.91 -14.06
N THR A 222 -8.55 2.75 -14.26
CA THR A 222 -8.01 1.46 -13.84
C THR A 222 -7.22 0.81 -14.99
N ASP A 223 -6.44 -0.24 -14.71
CA ASP A 223 -5.74 -1.02 -15.74
C ASP A 223 -6.70 -1.95 -16.51
N GLY A 224 -7.94 -2.08 -16.07
CA GLY A 224 -9.04 -2.76 -16.77
C GLY A 224 -9.12 -4.26 -16.53
N TRP A 225 -8.41 -4.79 -15.53
CA TRP A 225 -8.51 -6.21 -15.13
C TRP A 225 -9.44 -6.43 -13.93
N GLY A 226 -9.87 -5.36 -13.26
CA GLY A 226 -10.78 -5.39 -12.13
C GLY A 226 -12.19 -5.87 -12.46
N VAL A 227 -12.86 -6.43 -11.46
CA VAL A 227 -14.26 -6.86 -11.55
C VAL A 227 -15.03 -6.31 -10.35
N PRO A 228 -15.97 -5.36 -10.54
CA PRO A 228 -16.36 -4.74 -11.82
C PRO A 228 -15.27 -3.80 -12.38
N ALA A 229 -15.42 -3.37 -13.63
CA ALA A 229 -14.60 -2.33 -14.26
C ALA A 229 -15.36 -0.99 -14.26
N PRO A 230 -15.35 -0.24 -13.14
CA PRO A 230 -16.05 1.04 -13.02
C PRO A 230 -15.51 2.07 -14.01
N ALA A 231 -16.40 2.94 -14.52
CA ALA A 231 -16.03 3.94 -15.53
C ALA A 231 -15.36 5.20 -14.94
N ALA A 232 -15.50 5.44 -13.64
CA ALA A 232 -14.97 6.62 -12.96
C ALA A 232 -14.77 6.35 -11.47
N PHE A 233 -13.82 7.07 -10.87
CA PHE A 233 -13.52 7.04 -9.44
C PHE A 233 -14.70 7.53 -8.59
N ASP A 234 -15.05 6.77 -7.55
CA ASP A 234 -16.06 7.16 -6.57
C ASP A 234 -15.44 7.92 -5.38
N ALA A 235 -15.27 9.24 -5.54
CA ALA A 235 -14.69 10.10 -4.51
C ALA A 235 -15.50 10.16 -3.20
N ALA A 236 -16.79 9.80 -3.21
CA ALA A 236 -17.59 9.75 -1.99
C ALA A 236 -17.24 8.52 -1.11
N HIS A 237 -16.53 7.55 -1.68
CA HIS A 237 -16.15 6.32 -1.01
C HIS A 237 -14.68 5.97 -1.25
N ALA A 238 -13.79 6.90 -0.92
CA ALA A 238 -12.35 6.73 -1.02
C ALA A 238 -11.79 6.00 0.21
N TYR A 239 -10.78 5.16 0.01
CA TYR A 239 -10.24 4.27 1.04
C TYR A 239 -8.80 4.62 1.42
N SER A 240 -7.93 4.92 0.45
CA SER A 240 -6.53 5.28 0.66
C SER A 240 -5.99 6.21 -0.41
N VAL A 241 -4.76 6.67 -0.19
CA VAL A 241 -3.85 7.14 -1.23
C VAL A 241 -2.63 6.25 -1.22
N GLU A 242 -2.22 5.74 -2.38
CA GLU A 242 -1.07 4.85 -2.49
C GLU A 242 -0.07 5.35 -3.53
N PHE A 243 1.22 5.34 -3.17
CA PHE A 243 2.34 5.60 -4.07
C PHE A 243 2.99 4.25 -4.43
N HIS A 244 2.66 3.77 -5.63
CA HIS A 244 2.96 2.42 -6.09
C HIS A 244 4.08 2.39 -7.13
N THR A 245 4.92 1.36 -7.08
CA THR A 245 5.88 1.05 -8.13
C THR A 245 5.58 -0.32 -8.69
N ALA A 246 5.60 -0.45 -10.02
CA ALA A 246 5.37 -1.72 -10.69
C ALA A 246 6.49 -2.72 -10.40
N LYS A 247 6.23 -4.01 -10.64
CA LYS A 247 7.24 -5.07 -10.63
C LYS A 247 8.49 -4.68 -11.43
N SER A 248 9.64 -5.25 -11.03
CA SER A 248 10.96 -5.02 -11.64
C SER A 248 11.46 -3.57 -11.56
N THR A 249 10.82 -2.72 -10.75
CA THR A 249 11.31 -1.38 -10.43
C THR A 249 12.29 -1.45 -9.26
N VAL A 250 13.41 -0.75 -9.39
CA VAL A 250 14.24 -0.35 -8.25
C VAL A 250 13.81 1.06 -7.90
N PHE A 251 13.39 1.27 -6.65
CA PHE A 251 12.81 2.53 -6.23
C PHE A 251 13.42 3.00 -4.91
N ASP A 252 13.50 4.31 -4.78
CA ASP A 252 13.93 5.05 -3.60
C ASP A 252 13.36 6.45 -3.80
N PHE A 253 12.27 6.77 -3.12
CA PHE A 253 11.60 8.05 -3.28
C PHE A 253 10.94 8.53 -2.00
N LEU A 254 10.81 9.85 -1.94
CA LEU A 254 10.21 10.57 -0.84
C LEU A 254 8.96 11.31 -1.33
N VAL A 255 7.96 11.40 -0.46
CA VAL A 255 6.77 12.24 -0.64
C VAL A 255 6.54 13.09 0.60
N ASP A 256 6.00 14.28 0.41
CA ASP A 256 5.81 15.27 1.46
C ASP A 256 4.68 16.26 1.08
N ASP A 257 4.21 17.07 2.04
CA ASP A 257 3.21 18.13 1.85
C ASP A 257 1.97 17.68 1.07
N ILE A 258 1.33 16.60 1.54
CA ILE A 258 0.23 15.94 0.85
C ILE A 258 -1.08 16.64 1.18
N ALA A 259 -1.81 17.08 0.16
CA ALA A 259 -3.08 17.76 0.31
C ALA A 259 -4.08 17.41 -0.80
N PHE A 260 -5.37 17.43 -0.48
CA PHE A 260 -6.40 17.46 -1.50
C PHE A 260 -6.40 18.78 -2.28
N VAL A 261 -6.85 18.71 -3.53
CA VAL A 261 -7.17 19.88 -4.36
C VAL A 261 -8.65 20.26 -4.13
N PRO A 262 -8.97 21.48 -3.65
CA PRO A 262 -10.34 21.96 -3.45
C PRO A 262 -11.15 22.17 -4.73
#